data_AF-A0A9N9D4I6-F1
#
_entry.id   AF-A0A9N9D4I6-F1
#
_cell.length_a   1.000
_cell.length_b   1.000
_cell.length_c   1.000
_cell.angle_alpha   90.00
_cell.angle_beta   90.00
_cell.angle_gamma   90.00
#
_symmetry.space_group_name_H-M   'P 1'
#
loop_
_entity.id
_entity.type
_entity.pdbx_description
1 polymer ?
#
loop_
_entity_poly.entity_id
_entity_poly.type
_entity_poly.pdbx_seq_one_letter_code
_entity_poly.pdbx_strand_id
1 'polypeptide(L)'
;MEVSLDNNNENKQISMDQALEKIEGDINKAVNSIRIASVSLLSCYTENASSVEEFTKLRRSVTTTAKIYCNYVMPFSGLVIRNIKSFLEDYIDFTLEEFEEYLDDKKSDAEQYGKLCQYTLELHQNLLTDFFKTQSDALEVCKILKLKCKEFETERVKLKHKHDVAAGVAIGLAMIPYVNLIASPAIGYLANEWKKKSIARKEESFIAAAAASCINDYLISSIQEYIVAMTEISGFFKVMEGDLSTLVEHHEHDKIKKHYIKVKAISKRIIESCDSYTRSIPECEASLKAINNDYDSNYVQKWFRMTKNKKGQTLLEMGKELSQYNNKIIGIFGNMNITVN
;
A
#
# COMPACT_ATOMS: atom_id res chain seq x y z
N MET A 1 -24.71 -20.06 3.99
CA MET A 1 -25.47 -18.89 3.52
C MET A 1 -24.96 -18.63 2.12
N GLU A 2 -25.60 -19.27 1.15
CA GLU A 2 -25.27 -19.13 -0.28
C GLU A 2 -25.58 -17.69 -0.68
N VAL A 3 -24.56 -16.96 -1.11
CA VAL A 3 -24.75 -15.67 -1.76
C VAL A 3 -25.02 -15.98 -3.22
N SER A 4 -26.30 -16.01 -3.57
CA SER A 4 -26.78 -15.96 -4.95
C SER A 4 -26.29 -14.64 -5.57
N LEU A 5 -25.33 -14.73 -6.48
CA LEU A 5 -25.02 -13.67 -7.42
C LEU A 5 -26.20 -13.61 -8.39
N ASP A 6 -27.16 -12.74 -8.11
CA ASP A 6 -28.19 -12.38 -9.07
C ASP A 6 -27.52 -11.79 -10.31
N ASN A 7 -27.57 -12.58 -11.39
CA ASN A 7 -27.22 -12.23 -12.75
C ASN A 7 -28.21 -11.21 -13.32
N ASN A 8 -28.22 -9.99 -12.78
CA ASN A 8 -28.86 -8.84 -13.40
C ASN A 8 -27.82 -7.75 -13.66
N ASN A 9 -26.91 -8.03 -14.59
CA ASN A 9 -26.15 -6.99 -15.26
C ASN A 9 -26.70 -6.90 -16.69
N GLU A 10 -27.85 -6.24 -16.83
CA GLU A 10 -28.28 -5.73 -18.13
C GLU A 10 -27.14 -4.89 -18.68
N ASN A 11 -26.65 -5.31 -19.84
CA ASN A 11 -25.55 -4.75 -20.58
C ASN A 11 -25.95 -3.35 -21.09
N LYS A 12 -25.93 -2.36 -20.19
CA LYS A 12 -26.19 -0.96 -20.54
C LYS A 12 -24.98 -0.46 -21.31
N GLN A 13 -25.03 -0.59 -22.63
CA GLN A 13 -23.97 -0.13 -23.52
C GLN A 13 -23.75 1.38 -23.28
N ILE A 14 -22.62 1.69 -22.65
CA ILE A 14 -22.20 3.06 -22.36
C ILE A 14 -21.91 3.73 -23.70
N SER A 15 -22.38 4.97 -23.90
CA SER A 15 -22.11 5.69 -25.15
C SER A 15 -20.64 6.09 -25.24
N MET A 16 -20.14 6.30 -26.46
CA MET A 16 -18.77 6.79 -26.69
C MET A 16 -18.47 8.04 -25.85
N ASP A 17 -19.38 9.00 -25.84
CA ASP A 17 -19.22 10.25 -25.07
C ASP A 17 -19.04 9.98 -23.57
N GLN A 18 -19.80 9.04 -22.99
CA GLN A 18 -19.66 8.66 -21.59
C GLN A 18 -18.37 7.89 -21.30
N ALA A 19 -17.91 7.04 -22.24
CA ALA A 19 -16.68 6.28 -22.08
C ALA A 19 -15.45 7.21 -22.11
N LEU A 20 -15.46 8.17 -23.05
CA LEU A 20 -14.45 9.22 -23.21
C LEU A 20 -14.34 10.15 -21.99
N GLU A 21 -15.44 10.49 -21.34
CA GLU A 21 -15.43 11.32 -20.12
C GLU A 21 -14.86 10.59 -18.89
N LYS A 22 -14.99 9.26 -18.84
CA LYS A 22 -14.61 8.46 -17.66
C LYS A 22 -13.18 7.95 -17.69
N ILE A 23 -12.66 7.62 -18.87
CA ILE A 23 -11.40 6.88 -19.03
C ILE A 23 -10.19 7.58 -18.36
N GLU A 24 -10.13 8.91 -18.42
CA GLU A 24 -9.12 9.71 -17.73
C GLU A 24 -9.16 9.47 -16.20
N GLY A 25 -10.36 9.54 -15.62
CA GLY A 25 -10.58 9.28 -14.20
C GLY A 25 -10.24 7.85 -13.82
N ASP A 26 -10.55 6.87 -14.67
CA ASP A 26 -10.29 5.47 -14.38
C ASP A 26 -8.80 5.12 -14.46
N ILE A 27 -8.05 5.68 -15.42
CA ILE A 27 -6.59 5.57 -15.44
C ILE A 27 -5.99 6.19 -14.16
N ASN A 28 -6.43 7.38 -13.77
CA ASN A 28 -5.94 8.04 -12.55
C ASN A 28 -6.27 7.22 -11.27
N LYS A 29 -7.45 6.60 -11.20
CA LYS A 29 -7.78 5.67 -10.11
C LYS A 29 -6.83 4.49 -10.10
N ALA A 30 -6.58 3.85 -11.25
CA ALA A 30 -5.64 2.73 -11.34
C ALA A 30 -4.24 3.12 -10.84
N VAL A 31 -3.75 4.33 -11.17
CA VAL A 31 -2.47 4.88 -10.64
C VAL A 31 -2.49 4.98 -9.11
N ASN A 32 -3.51 5.62 -8.55
CA ASN A 32 -3.56 5.85 -7.11
C ASN A 32 -3.70 4.54 -6.34
N SER A 33 -4.54 3.64 -6.84
CA SER A 33 -4.77 2.34 -6.26
C SER A 33 -3.50 1.48 -6.22
N ILE A 34 -2.73 1.40 -7.32
CA ILE A 34 -1.50 0.58 -7.32
C ILE A 34 -0.41 1.17 -6.41
N ARG A 35 -0.32 2.50 -6.31
CA ARG A 35 0.58 3.20 -5.37
C ARG A 35 0.21 2.88 -3.92
N ILE A 36 -1.07 3.05 -3.56
CA ILE A 36 -1.56 2.79 -2.21
C ILE A 36 -1.36 1.32 -1.84
N ALA A 37 -1.68 0.39 -2.74
CA ALA A 37 -1.49 -1.04 -2.52
C ALA A 37 -0.01 -1.36 -2.25
N SER A 38 0.90 -0.85 -3.08
CA SER A 38 2.34 -1.10 -2.97
C SER A 38 2.92 -0.59 -1.65
N VAL A 39 2.56 0.64 -1.25
CA VAL A 39 3.04 1.25 0.01
C VAL A 39 2.40 0.59 1.22
N SER A 40 1.12 0.24 1.17
CA SER A 40 0.43 -0.45 2.28
C SER A 40 1.03 -1.82 2.52
N LEU A 41 1.36 -2.51 1.43
CA LEU A 41 2.03 -3.80 1.49
C LEU A 41 3.43 -3.67 2.08
N LEU A 42 4.25 -2.71 1.62
CA LEU A 42 5.56 -2.42 2.20
C LEU A 42 5.47 -2.06 3.69
N SER A 43 4.46 -1.27 4.08
CA SER A 43 4.23 -0.86 5.47
C SER A 43 4.06 -2.06 6.41
N CYS A 44 3.55 -3.17 5.89
CA CYS A 44 3.47 -4.43 6.61
C CYS A 44 4.85 -5.06 6.87
N TYR A 45 5.95 -4.66 6.23
CA TYR A 45 7.29 -5.25 6.43
C TYR A 45 8.28 -4.30 7.10
N THR A 46 7.82 -3.13 7.56
CA THR A 46 8.67 -2.17 8.26
C THR A 46 9.07 -2.66 9.66
N GLU A 47 10.15 -2.11 10.22
CA GLU A 47 10.57 -2.44 11.59
C GLU A 47 9.48 -2.14 12.64
N ASN A 48 8.56 -1.24 12.32
CA ASN A 48 7.43 -0.82 13.16
C ASN A 48 6.18 -1.70 13.00
N ALA A 49 6.27 -2.77 12.22
CA ALA A 49 5.11 -3.56 11.88
C ALA A 49 4.71 -4.51 13.04
N SER A 50 3.41 -4.76 13.21
CA SER A 50 2.90 -5.61 14.31
C SER A 50 3.52 -7.02 14.31
N SER A 51 3.86 -7.50 15.50
CA SER A 51 4.43 -8.83 15.73
C SER A 51 3.39 -9.86 16.17
N VAL A 52 2.10 -9.55 16.00
CA VAL A 52 1.01 -10.51 16.24
C VAL A 52 1.21 -11.70 15.28
N GLU A 53 1.12 -12.92 15.81
CA GLU A 53 1.53 -14.14 15.09
C GLU A 53 0.72 -14.33 13.81
N GLU A 54 -0.59 -14.15 13.88
CA GLU A 54 -1.52 -14.30 12.76
C GLU A 54 -1.24 -13.26 11.67
N PHE A 55 -0.86 -12.04 12.06
CA PHE A 55 -0.43 -11.04 11.09
C PHE A 55 0.92 -11.37 10.46
N THR A 56 1.84 -11.94 11.22
CA THR A 56 3.14 -12.39 10.68
C THR A 56 2.94 -13.51 9.68
N LYS A 57 2.03 -14.47 9.95
CA LYS A 57 1.63 -15.53 9.02
C LYS A 57 0.99 -14.96 7.75
N LEU A 58 0.05 -14.02 7.90
CA LEU A 58 -0.59 -13.35 6.76
C LEU A 58 0.43 -12.65 5.86
N ARG A 59 1.37 -11.90 6.45
CA ARG A 59 2.42 -11.25 5.66
C ARG A 59 3.24 -12.27 4.86
N ARG A 60 3.70 -13.34 5.51
CA ARG A 60 4.47 -14.39 4.83
C ARG A 60 3.66 -15.01 3.69
N SER A 61 2.36 -15.25 3.87
CA SER A 61 1.52 -15.82 2.82
C SER A 61 1.32 -14.86 1.65
N VAL A 62 1.17 -13.55 1.89
CA VAL A 62 1.02 -12.56 0.80
C VAL A 62 2.34 -12.14 0.16
N THR A 63 3.50 -12.42 0.75
CA THR A 63 4.82 -12.02 0.21
C THR A 63 5.07 -12.58 -1.19
N THR A 64 4.76 -13.86 -1.40
CA THR A 64 4.96 -14.50 -2.71
C THR A 64 4.04 -13.90 -3.75
N THR A 65 2.75 -13.72 -3.42
CA THR A 65 1.76 -13.11 -4.32
C THR A 65 2.10 -11.65 -4.64
N ALA A 66 2.61 -10.90 -3.67
CA ALA A 66 3.13 -9.55 -3.84
C ALA A 66 4.27 -9.47 -4.86
N LYS A 67 5.24 -10.40 -4.75
CA LYS A 67 6.36 -10.50 -5.68
C LYS A 67 5.91 -10.90 -7.09
N ILE A 68 4.94 -11.82 -7.19
CA ILE A 68 4.34 -12.19 -8.48
C ILE A 68 3.64 -10.99 -9.10
N TYR A 69 2.87 -10.22 -8.31
CA TYR A 69 2.21 -9.01 -8.77
C TYR A 69 3.23 -7.99 -9.31
N CYS A 70 4.28 -7.71 -8.53
CA CYS A 70 5.33 -6.77 -8.92
C CYS A 70 6.05 -7.17 -10.20
N ASN A 71 6.42 -8.45 -10.35
CA ASN A 71 7.33 -8.89 -11.40
C ASN A 71 6.62 -9.24 -12.71
N TYR A 72 5.33 -9.58 -12.67
CA TYR A 72 4.62 -10.10 -13.83
C TYR A 72 3.35 -9.31 -14.16
N VAL A 73 2.53 -9.02 -13.15
CA VAL A 73 1.21 -8.42 -13.34
C VAL A 73 1.29 -6.90 -13.61
N MET A 74 2.09 -6.19 -12.82
CA MET A 74 2.28 -4.75 -12.94
C MET A 74 2.94 -4.34 -14.27
N PRO A 75 4.03 -4.99 -14.75
CA PRO A 75 4.60 -4.70 -16.06
C PRO A 75 3.62 -4.89 -17.21
N PHE A 76 2.77 -5.92 -17.12
CA PHE A 76 1.74 -6.18 -18.13
C PHE A 76 0.66 -5.09 -18.13
N SER A 77 0.27 -4.61 -16.95
CA SER A 77 -0.63 -3.45 -16.82
C SER A 77 -0.01 -2.18 -17.41
N GLY A 78 1.29 -1.96 -17.19
CA GLY A 78 2.03 -0.87 -17.80
C GLY A 78 2.05 -0.95 -19.33
N LEU A 79 2.12 -2.17 -19.90
CA LEU A 79 2.02 -2.36 -21.35
C LEU A 79 0.65 -1.95 -21.89
N VAL A 80 -0.44 -2.33 -21.21
CA VAL A 80 -1.79 -1.89 -21.61
C VAL A 80 -1.93 -0.37 -21.62
N ILE A 81 -1.45 0.30 -20.56
CA ILE A 81 -1.53 1.76 -20.49
C ILE A 81 -0.69 2.43 -21.60
N ARG A 82 0.46 1.86 -21.96
CA ARG A 82 1.26 2.35 -23.09
C ARG A 82 0.54 2.16 -24.43
N ASN A 83 -0.19 1.07 -24.60
CA ASN A 83 -0.98 0.83 -25.81
C ASN A 83 -2.14 1.83 -25.93
N ILE A 84 -2.83 2.15 -24.81
CA ILE A 84 -3.83 3.23 -24.78
C ILE A 84 -3.22 4.54 -25.25
N LYS A 85 -2.06 4.90 -24.68
CA LYS A 85 -1.35 6.10 -25.07
C LYS A 85 -1.03 6.11 -26.57
N SER A 86 -0.39 5.07 -27.07
CA SER A 86 -0.02 4.96 -28.49
C SER A 86 -1.24 5.10 -29.41
N PHE A 87 -2.33 4.41 -29.09
CA PHE A 87 -3.58 4.48 -29.84
C PHE A 87 -4.16 5.90 -29.91
N LEU A 88 -4.07 6.65 -28.82
CA LEU A 88 -4.59 8.02 -28.73
C LEU A 88 -3.64 9.06 -29.33
N GLU A 89 -2.34 8.79 -29.35
CA GLU A 89 -1.33 9.63 -30.02
C GLU A 89 -1.62 9.71 -31.53
N ASP A 90 -2.07 8.62 -32.15
CA ASP A 90 -2.44 8.61 -33.57
C ASP A 90 -3.56 9.61 -33.90
N TYR A 91 -4.53 9.82 -33.00
CA TYR A 91 -5.57 10.85 -33.19
C TYR A 91 -5.01 12.28 -33.14
N ILE A 92 -3.91 12.49 -32.42
CA ILE A 92 -3.24 13.78 -32.34
C ILE A 92 -2.37 14.00 -33.57
N ASP A 93 -1.62 12.98 -33.95
CA ASP A 93 -0.56 13.07 -34.97
C ASP A 93 -1.11 13.03 -36.39
N PHE A 94 -2.14 12.22 -36.66
CA PHE A 94 -2.74 12.12 -37.98
C PHE A 94 -3.64 13.32 -38.28
N THR A 95 -3.74 13.72 -39.55
CA THR A 95 -4.84 14.54 -40.06
C THR A 95 -6.13 13.73 -40.17
N LEU A 96 -7.26 14.38 -40.48
CA LEU A 96 -8.52 13.66 -40.69
C LEU A 96 -8.43 12.73 -41.91
N GLU A 97 -7.77 13.18 -42.98
CA GLU A 97 -7.58 12.42 -44.21
C GLU A 97 -6.70 11.18 -43.98
N GLU A 98 -5.59 11.35 -43.25
CA GLU A 98 -4.73 10.24 -42.85
C GLU A 98 -5.48 9.25 -41.93
N PHE A 99 -6.27 9.76 -40.99
CA PHE A 99 -7.11 8.92 -40.12
C PHE A 99 -8.14 8.11 -40.92
N GLU A 100 -8.74 8.71 -41.94
CA GLU A 100 -9.68 8.03 -42.84
C GLU A 100 -9.00 6.93 -43.66
N GLU A 101 -7.77 7.16 -44.13
CA GLU A 101 -6.97 6.16 -44.84
C GLU A 101 -6.61 4.96 -43.95
N TYR A 102 -6.27 5.21 -42.68
CA TYR A 102 -5.89 4.17 -41.70
C TYR A 102 -7.05 3.67 -40.84
N LEU A 103 -8.30 3.92 -41.21
CA LEU A 103 -9.46 3.60 -40.36
C LEU A 103 -9.59 2.10 -40.07
N ASP A 104 -9.34 1.25 -41.06
CA ASP A 104 -9.33 -0.21 -40.89
C ASP A 104 -8.22 -0.68 -39.95
N ASP A 105 -7.02 -0.11 -40.08
CA ASP A 105 -5.90 -0.40 -39.18
C ASP A 105 -6.23 0.05 -37.75
N LYS A 106 -6.86 1.21 -37.57
CA LYS A 106 -7.31 1.70 -36.26
C LYS A 106 -8.35 0.80 -35.61
N LYS A 107 -9.28 0.26 -36.41
CA LYS A 107 -10.23 -0.74 -35.93
C LYS A 107 -9.49 -1.99 -35.45
N SER A 108 -8.51 -2.48 -36.22
CA SER A 108 -7.71 -3.65 -35.83
C SER A 108 -6.90 -3.41 -34.56
N ASP A 109 -6.28 -2.23 -34.43
CA ASP A 109 -5.57 -1.80 -33.21
C ASP A 109 -6.51 -1.81 -32.00
N ALA A 110 -7.72 -1.24 -32.14
CA ALA A 110 -8.71 -1.19 -31.07
C ALA A 110 -9.14 -2.60 -30.62
N GLU A 111 -9.36 -3.52 -31.56
CA GLU A 111 -9.67 -4.93 -31.24
C GLU A 111 -8.49 -5.61 -30.51
N GLN A 112 -7.26 -5.44 -31.00
CA GLN A 112 -6.07 -6.05 -30.41
C GLN A 112 -5.81 -5.51 -29.00
N TYR A 113 -5.91 -4.20 -28.80
CA TYR A 113 -5.73 -3.56 -27.51
C TYR A 113 -6.88 -3.88 -26.55
N GLY A 114 -8.10 -4.01 -27.06
CA GLY A 114 -9.24 -4.56 -26.32
C GLY A 114 -8.97 -5.96 -25.77
N LYS A 115 -8.45 -6.87 -26.60
CA LYS A 115 -8.05 -8.22 -26.18
C LYS A 115 -6.95 -8.19 -25.11
N LEU A 116 -5.93 -7.34 -25.27
CA LEU A 116 -4.86 -7.19 -24.27
C LEU A 116 -5.37 -6.64 -22.93
N CYS A 117 -6.31 -5.68 -22.96
CA CYS A 117 -6.98 -5.19 -21.76
C CYS A 117 -7.75 -6.31 -21.07
N GLN A 118 -8.47 -7.13 -21.83
CA GLN A 118 -9.22 -8.26 -21.30
C GLN A 118 -8.29 -9.32 -20.68
N TYR A 119 -7.21 -9.71 -21.36
CA TYR A 119 -6.22 -10.63 -20.78
C TYR A 119 -5.59 -10.07 -19.50
N THR A 120 -5.32 -8.76 -19.47
CA THR A 120 -4.80 -8.09 -18.27
C THR A 120 -5.82 -8.15 -17.14
N LEU A 121 -7.09 -7.87 -17.43
CA LEU A 121 -8.16 -7.96 -16.47
C LEU A 121 -8.31 -9.39 -15.92
N GLU A 122 -8.29 -10.41 -16.77
CA GLU A 122 -8.34 -11.82 -16.37
C GLU A 122 -7.14 -12.19 -15.49
N LEU A 123 -5.94 -11.72 -15.82
CA LEU A 123 -4.73 -11.95 -15.04
C LEU A 123 -4.81 -11.27 -13.65
N HIS A 124 -5.34 -10.05 -13.58
CA HIS A 124 -5.66 -9.40 -12.31
C HIS A 124 -6.71 -10.19 -11.53
N GLN A 125 -7.84 -10.55 -12.14
CA GLN A 125 -8.93 -11.30 -11.51
C GLN A 125 -8.49 -12.69 -10.98
N ASN A 126 -7.64 -13.39 -11.72
CA ASN A 126 -7.09 -14.69 -11.32
C ASN A 126 -6.17 -14.56 -10.11
N LEU A 127 -5.21 -13.64 -10.17
CA LEU A 127 -4.34 -13.35 -9.03
C LEU A 127 -5.15 -12.83 -7.83
N LEU A 128 -6.26 -12.16 -8.12
CA LEU A 128 -7.21 -11.73 -7.11
C LEU A 128 -8.01 -12.84 -6.50
N THR A 129 -8.35 -13.91 -7.22
CA THR A 129 -8.99 -15.07 -6.60
C THR A 129 -8.11 -15.64 -5.47
N ASP A 130 -6.80 -15.63 -5.67
CA ASP A 130 -5.83 -16.02 -4.64
C ASP A 130 -5.67 -14.95 -3.55
N PHE A 131 -5.71 -13.66 -3.90
CA PHE A 131 -5.79 -12.59 -2.90
C PHE A 131 -7.12 -12.57 -2.12
N PHE A 132 -8.25 -12.97 -2.69
CA PHE A 132 -9.58 -12.98 -2.09
C PHE A 132 -9.73 -14.13 -1.09
N LYS A 133 -9.15 -15.30 -1.40
CA LYS A 133 -8.93 -16.35 -0.38
C LYS A 133 -8.16 -15.77 0.81
N THR A 134 -7.10 -15.03 0.49
CA THR A 134 -6.30 -14.34 1.50
C THR A 134 -7.02 -13.13 2.12
N GLN A 135 -8.05 -12.56 1.50
CA GLN A 135 -8.84 -11.44 2.02
C GLN A 135 -9.71 -11.89 3.17
N SER A 136 -10.34 -13.06 3.08
CA SER A 136 -11.07 -13.63 4.21
C SER A 136 -10.14 -13.82 5.40
N ASP A 137 -8.95 -14.37 5.16
CA ASP A 137 -7.90 -14.53 6.18
C ASP A 137 -7.42 -13.16 6.69
N ALA A 138 -7.26 -12.17 5.82
CA ALA A 138 -6.83 -10.82 6.15
C ALA A 138 -7.87 -10.07 7.00
N LEU A 139 -9.16 -10.22 6.69
CA LEU A 139 -10.26 -9.67 7.48
C LEU A 139 -10.31 -10.31 8.86
N GLU A 140 -10.08 -11.62 8.95
CA GLU A 140 -10.00 -12.31 10.24
C GLU A 140 -8.79 -11.83 11.05
N VAL A 141 -7.62 -11.71 10.42
CA VAL A 141 -6.42 -11.11 11.03
C VAL A 141 -6.67 -9.68 11.48
N CYS A 142 -7.42 -8.87 10.73
CA CYS A 142 -7.83 -7.53 11.13
C CYS A 142 -8.69 -7.54 12.39
N LYS A 143 -9.61 -8.49 12.54
CA LYS A 143 -10.39 -8.66 13.79
C LYS A 143 -9.48 -9.04 14.95
N ILE A 144 -8.55 -9.97 14.73
CA ILE A 144 -7.55 -10.39 15.74
C ILE A 144 -6.68 -9.20 16.15
N LEU A 145 -6.18 -8.40 15.20
CA LEU A 145 -5.38 -7.20 15.48
C LEU A 145 -6.18 -6.17 16.28
N LYS A 146 -7.46 -5.94 15.94
CA LYS A 146 -8.36 -5.05 16.71
C LYS A 146 -8.62 -5.59 18.12
N LEU A 147 -8.72 -6.90 18.29
CA LEU A 147 -8.84 -7.54 19.61
C LEU A 147 -7.55 -7.37 20.42
N LYS A 148 -6.40 -7.68 19.84
CA LYS A 148 -5.07 -7.50 20.45
C LYS A 148 -4.81 -6.05 20.83
N CYS A 149 -5.23 -5.09 20.00
CA CYS A 149 -5.19 -3.67 20.32
C CYS A 149 -5.91 -3.36 21.64
N LYS A 150 -7.13 -3.90 21.84
CA LYS A 150 -7.90 -3.73 23.09
C LYS A 150 -7.26 -4.46 24.27
N GLU A 151 -6.70 -5.65 24.05
CA GLU A 151 -5.96 -6.40 25.08
C GLU A 151 -4.74 -5.61 25.56
N PHE A 152 -3.91 -5.12 24.63
CA PHE A 152 -2.74 -4.31 24.95
C PHE A 152 -3.12 -3.02 25.68
N GLU A 153 -4.20 -2.36 25.29
CA GLU A 153 -4.68 -1.16 25.97
C GLU A 153 -5.18 -1.47 27.39
N THR A 154 -5.88 -2.60 27.56
CA THR A 154 -6.31 -3.08 28.88
C THR A 154 -5.11 -3.40 29.77
N GLU A 155 -4.09 -4.08 29.24
CA GLU A 155 -2.86 -4.37 29.96
C GLU A 155 -2.08 -3.10 30.30
N ARG A 156 -2.03 -2.13 29.38
CA ARG A 156 -1.42 -0.81 29.61
C ARG A 156 -2.03 -0.13 30.82
N VAL A 157 -3.35 -0.09 30.92
CA VAL A 157 -4.09 0.51 32.05
C VAL A 157 -3.76 -0.22 33.36
N LYS A 158 -3.78 -1.56 33.35
CA LYS A 158 -3.40 -2.37 34.53
C LYS A 158 -1.96 -2.11 34.98
N LEU A 159 -1.01 -2.05 34.05
CA LEU A 159 0.40 -1.79 34.33
C LEU A 159 0.65 -0.37 34.82
N LYS A 160 -0.06 0.62 34.25
CA LYS A 160 -0.01 2.01 34.71
C LYS A 160 -0.53 2.13 36.15
N HIS A 161 -1.67 1.48 36.45
CA HIS A 161 -2.19 1.45 37.81
C HIS A 161 -1.21 0.79 38.80
N LYS A 162 -0.61 -0.34 38.43
CA LYS A 162 0.44 -0.99 39.26
C LYS A 162 1.63 -0.05 39.48
N HIS A 163 2.10 0.65 38.44
CA HIS A 163 3.15 1.66 38.55
C HIS A 163 2.75 2.76 39.54
N ASP A 164 1.56 3.35 39.39
CA ASP A 164 1.12 4.49 40.20
C ASP A 164 1.01 4.10 41.68
N VAL A 165 0.47 2.90 41.97
CA VAL A 165 0.41 2.35 43.33
C VAL A 165 1.81 2.11 43.89
N ALA A 166 2.71 1.43 43.18
CA ALA A 166 4.07 1.21 43.69
C ALA A 166 4.89 2.49 43.82
N ALA A 167 4.74 3.45 42.91
CA ALA A 167 5.40 4.74 43.02
C ALA A 167 4.92 5.48 44.29
N GLY A 168 3.60 5.51 44.53
CA GLY A 168 3.02 6.08 45.75
C GLY A 168 3.52 5.39 47.02
N VAL A 169 3.57 4.06 47.03
CA VAL A 169 4.12 3.27 48.14
C VAL A 169 5.61 3.53 48.35
N ALA A 170 6.41 3.60 47.28
CA ALA A 170 7.84 3.88 47.36
C ALA A 170 8.12 5.28 47.94
N ILE A 171 7.33 6.29 47.55
CA ILE A 171 7.39 7.65 48.11
C ILE A 171 7.02 7.62 49.60
N GLY A 172 5.94 6.93 49.96
CA GLY A 172 5.51 6.80 51.37
C GLY A 172 6.57 6.11 52.24
N LEU A 173 7.19 5.02 51.74
CA LEU A 173 8.26 4.32 52.44
C LEU A 173 9.56 5.11 52.52
N ALA A 174 9.84 5.99 51.56
CA ALA A 174 11.03 6.85 51.58
C ALA A 174 11.05 7.79 52.80
N MET A 175 9.86 8.13 53.32
CA MET A 175 9.67 9.00 54.48
C MET A 175 9.84 8.26 55.83
N ILE A 176 9.99 6.93 55.83
CA ILE A 176 10.16 6.12 57.05
C ILE A 176 11.65 5.81 57.26
N PRO A 177 12.26 6.29 58.36
CA PRO A 177 13.67 6.02 58.68
C PRO A 177 13.96 4.51 58.75
N TYR A 178 15.17 4.11 58.33
CA TYR A 178 15.69 2.73 58.30
C TYR A 178 15.01 1.76 57.31
N VAL A 179 13.69 1.84 57.10
CA VAL A 179 12.95 1.03 56.10
C VAL A 179 13.16 1.58 54.68
N ASN A 180 13.35 2.88 54.56
CA ASN A 180 13.60 3.57 53.30
C ASN A 180 14.83 3.06 52.52
N LEU A 181 15.88 2.58 53.20
CA LEU A 181 17.15 2.16 52.59
C LEU A 181 17.04 0.87 51.75
N ILE A 182 16.04 0.03 52.00
CA ILE A 182 15.89 -1.28 51.35
C ILE A 182 14.58 -1.35 50.56
N ALA A 183 13.46 -1.00 51.19
CA ALA A 183 12.14 -1.23 50.62
C ALA A 183 11.77 -0.21 49.51
N SER A 184 12.16 1.06 49.68
CA SER A 184 11.86 2.10 48.69
C SER A 184 12.58 1.88 47.34
N PRO A 185 13.89 1.53 47.29
CA PRO A 185 14.57 1.20 46.04
C PRO A 185 13.98 -0.02 45.32
N ALA A 186 13.63 -1.09 46.05
CA ALA A 186 13.07 -2.31 45.47
C ALA A 186 11.70 -2.06 44.81
N ILE A 187 10.83 -1.32 45.49
CA ILE A 187 9.50 -0.96 44.96
C ILE A 187 9.62 0.08 43.84
N GLY A 188 10.57 1.02 43.93
CA GLY A 188 10.89 1.96 42.85
C GLY A 188 11.37 1.27 41.59
N TYR A 189 12.19 0.21 41.71
CA TYR A 189 12.59 -0.63 40.58
C TYR A 189 11.37 -1.32 39.92
N LEU A 190 10.49 -1.92 40.72
CA LEU A 190 9.26 -2.56 40.22
C LEU A 190 8.32 -1.57 39.53
N ALA A 191 8.16 -0.37 40.11
CA ALA A 191 7.39 0.71 39.50
C ALA A 191 7.95 1.06 38.11
N ASN A 192 9.26 1.25 38.00
CA ASN A 192 9.91 1.55 36.72
C ASN A 192 9.76 0.42 35.69
N GLU A 193 9.86 -0.84 36.12
CA GLU A 193 9.60 -1.99 35.25
C GLU A 193 8.15 -2.03 34.74
N TRP A 194 7.17 -1.72 35.59
CA TRP A 194 5.77 -1.62 35.18
C TRP A 194 5.53 -0.43 34.24
N LYS A 195 6.20 0.70 34.47
CA LYS A 195 6.15 1.87 33.55
C LYS A 195 6.68 1.51 32.16
N LYS A 196 7.84 0.87 32.07
CA LYS A 196 8.41 0.41 30.79
C LYS A 196 7.46 -0.54 30.07
N LYS A 197 6.89 -1.52 30.78
CA LYS A 197 5.91 -2.46 30.22
C LYS A 197 4.64 -1.74 29.74
N SER A 198 4.16 -0.74 30.49
CA SER A 198 3.00 0.06 30.08
C SER A 198 3.27 0.84 28.79
N ILE A 199 4.45 1.46 28.65
CA ILE A 199 4.87 2.14 27.41
C ILE A 199 4.93 1.15 26.25
N ALA A 200 5.55 -0.02 26.44
CA ALA A 200 5.62 -1.06 25.42
C ALA A 200 4.21 -1.52 24.98
N ARG A 201 3.28 -1.75 25.91
CA ARG A 201 1.90 -2.12 25.58
C ARG A 201 1.14 -1.03 24.84
N LYS A 202 1.36 0.24 25.18
CA LYS A 202 0.79 1.37 24.43
C LYS A 202 1.23 1.33 22.97
N GLU A 203 2.53 1.12 22.76
CA GLU A 203 3.12 1.09 21.43
C GLU A 203 2.65 -0.13 20.63
N GLU A 204 2.61 -1.32 21.24
CA GLU A 204 2.05 -2.53 20.61
C GLU A 204 0.56 -2.35 20.24
N SER A 205 -0.22 -1.62 21.05
CA SER A 205 -1.61 -1.29 20.74
C SER A 205 -1.71 -0.39 19.50
N PHE A 206 -0.91 0.67 19.44
CA PHE A 206 -0.84 1.57 18.28
C PHE A 206 -0.41 0.83 17.01
N ILE A 207 0.64 0.02 17.09
CA ILE A 207 1.15 -0.78 15.98
C ILE A 207 0.10 -1.80 15.50
N ALA A 208 -0.65 -2.44 16.40
CA ALA A 208 -1.72 -3.37 16.02
C ALA A 208 -2.90 -2.65 15.34
N ALA A 209 -3.29 -1.47 15.83
CA ALA A 209 -4.34 -0.66 15.20
C ALA A 209 -3.92 -0.17 13.80
N ALA A 210 -2.71 0.36 13.67
CA ALA A 210 -2.15 0.81 12.41
C ALA A 210 -2.05 -0.34 11.39
N ALA A 211 -1.63 -1.53 11.84
CA ALA A 211 -1.61 -2.73 11.01
C ALA A 211 -3.01 -3.13 10.49
N ALA A 212 -4.03 -3.11 11.36
CA ALA A 212 -5.39 -3.43 10.97
C ALA A 212 -5.94 -2.43 9.94
N SER A 213 -5.67 -1.13 10.13
CA SER A 213 -6.08 -0.09 9.18
C SER A 213 -5.32 -0.22 7.85
N CYS A 214 -3.99 -0.44 7.91
CA CYS A 214 -3.15 -0.67 6.73
C CYS A 214 -3.66 -1.79 5.82
N ILE A 215 -4.11 -2.91 6.41
CA ILE A 215 -4.68 -4.02 5.65
C ILE A 215 -6.08 -3.68 5.14
N ASN A 216 -6.99 -3.29 6.05
CA ASN A 216 -8.41 -3.22 5.76
C ASN A 216 -8.79 -2.00 4.93
N ASP A 217 -8.29 -0.84 5.33
CA ASP A 217 -8.76 0.45 4.82
C ASP A 217 -7.94 0.90 3.59
N TYR A 218 -6.74 0.36 3.43
CA TYR A 218 -5.82 0.76 2.35
C TYR A 218 -5.50 -0.39 1.41
N LEU A 219 -4.86 -1.47 1.88
CA LEU A 219 -4.40 -2.54 0.98
C LEU A 219 -5.56 -3.23 0.25
N ILE A 220 -6.58 -3.69 0.98
CA ILE A 220 -7.72 -4.38 0.38
C ILE A 220 -8.52 -3.42 -0.52
N SER A 221 -8.88 -2.25 -0.01
CA SER A 221 -9.68 -1.26 -0.74
C SER A 221 -9.00 -0.80 -2.03
N SER A 222 -7.70 -0.50 -1.98
CA SER A 222 -6.97 -0.06 -3.17
C SER A 222 -6.88 -1.15 -4.23
N ILE A 223 -6.68 -2.42 -3.86
CA ILE A 223 -6.69 -3.50 -4.84
C ILE A 223 -8.08 -3.63 -5.48
N GLN A 224 -9.17 -3.51 -4.71
CA GLN A 224 -10.53 -3.56 -5.25
C GLN A 224 -10.81 -2.41 -6.23
N GLU A 225 -10.42 -1.18 -5.86
CA GLU A 225 -10.54 -0.01 -6.73
C GLU A 225 -9.74 -0.14 -8.02
N TYR A 226 -8.54 -0.71 -7.94
CA TYR A 226 -7.70 -0.99 -9.11
C TYR A 226 -8.43 -1.89 -10.13
N ILE A 227 -9.13 -2.92 -9.66
CA ILE A 227 -9.87 -3.86 -10.54
C ILE A 227 -11.00 -3.13 -11.25
N VAL A 228 -11.77 -2.36 -10.50
CA VAL A 228 -12.88 -1.60 -11.05
C VAL A 228 -12.35 -0.68 -12.14
N ALA A 229 -11.28 0.06 -11.86
CA ALA A 229 -10.62 0.91 -12.84
C ALA A 229 -10.17 0.16 -14.10
N MET A 230 -9.48 -0.98 -13.96
CA MET A 230 -9.04 -1.79 -15.12
C MET A 230 -10.22 -2.40 -15.90
N THR A 231 -11.32 -2.72 -15.21
CA THR A 231 -12.55 -3.21 -15.86
C THR A 231 -13.17 -2.13 -16.72
N GLU A 232 -13.28 -0.90 -16.21
CA GLU A 232 -13.79 0.25 -16.97
C GLU A 232 -12.87 0.59 -18.15
N ILE A 233 -11.55 0.56 -17.96
CA ILE A 233 -10.56 0.76 -19.04
C ILE A 233 -10.72 -0.30 -20.14
N SER A 234 -10.93 -1.57 -19.78
CA SER A 234 -11.21 -2.62 -20.77
C SER A 234 -12.55 -2.39 -21.48
N GLY A 235 -13.57 -1.90 -20.76
CA GLY A 235 -14.86 -1.54 -21.32
C GLY A 235 -14.77 -0.41 -22.36
N PHE A 236 -13.90 0.58 -22.12
CA PHE A 236 -13.63 1.66 -23.06
C PHE A 236 -13.20 1.15 -24.45
N PHE A 237 -12.27 0.20 -24.52
CA PHE A 237 -11.84 -0.33 -25.83
C PHE A 237 -12.92 -1.12 -26.55
N LYS A 238 -13.80 -1.82 -25.82
CA LYS A 238 -14.96 -2.48 -26.45
C LYS A 238 -15.90 -1.47 -27.11
N VAL A 239 -16.07 -0.30 -26.48
CA VAL A 239 -16.85 0.81 -27.06
C VAL A 239 -16.14 1.41 -28.28
N MET A 240 -14.81 1.63 -28.20
CA MET A 240 -13.99 2.10 -29.32
C MET A 240 -14.02 1.17 -30.53
N GLU A 241 -13.86 -0.14 -30.32
CA GLU A 241 -13.92 -1.15 -31.37
C GLU A 241 -15.29 -1.15 -32.07
N GLY A 242 -16.38 -1.09 -31.31
CA GLY A 242 -17.74 -1.06 -31.87
C GLY A 242 -18.02 0.20 -32.68
N ASP A 243 -17.55 1.36 -32.21
CA ASP A 243 -17.73 2.63 -32.91
C ASP A 243 -16.90 2.67 -34.20
N LEU A 244 -15.62 2.29 -34.14
CA LEU A 244 -14.76 2.18 -35.33
C LEU A 244 -15.28 1.16 -36.34
N SER A 245 -15.81 0.02 -35.89
CA SER A 245 -16.45 -0.96 -36.77
C SER A 245 -17.63 -0.37 -37.53
N THR A 246 -18.46 0.42 -36.86
CA THR A 246 -19.60 1.12 -37.49
C THR A 246 -19.12 2.14 -38.53
N LEU A 247 -18.04 2.86 -38.24
CA LEU A 247 -17.45 3.84 -39.16
C LEU A 247 -16.87 3.18 -40.41
N VAL A 248 -16.18 2.06 -40.24
CA VAL A 248 -15.68 1.24 -41.36
C VAL A 248 -16.84 0.72 -42.21
N GLU A 249 -17.91 0.20 -41.62
CA GLU A 249 -19.01 -0.40 -42.40
C GLU A 249 -19.79 0.61 -43.26
N HIS A 250 -19.93 1.85 -42.78
CA HIS A 250 -20.79 2.85 -43.44
C HIS A 250 -19.99 3.85 -44.29
N HIS A 251 -18.70 4.03 -44.03
CA HIS A 251 -17.80 5.00 -44.69
C HIS A 251 -18.41 6.42 -44.82
N GLU A 252 -19.20 6.84 -43.83
CA GLU A 252 -19.83 8.16 -43.81
C GLU A 252 -18.86 9.23 -43.29
N HIS A 253 -18.31 10.04 -44.20
CA HIS A 253 -17.33 11.10 -43.88
C HIS A 253 -17.75 12.00 -42.70
N ASP A 254 -19.02 12.43 -42.65
CA ASP A 254 -19.52 13.27 -41.56
C ASP A 254 -19.49 12.58 -40.18
N LYS A 255 -19.69 11.26 -40.14
CA LYS A 255 -19.60 10.47 -38.89
C LYS A 255 -18.14 10.28 -38.49
N ILE A 256 -17.27 9.95 -39.45
CA ILE A 256 -15.83 9.77 -39.22
C ILE A 256 -15.22 11.06 -38.67
N LYS A 257 -15.50 12.19 -39.31
CA LYS A 257 -15.07 13.52 -38.87
C LYS A 257 -15.53 13.84 -37.44
N LYS A 258 -16.79 13.55 -37.10
CA LYS A 258 -17.32 13.78 -35.74
C LYS A 258 -16.58 12.93 -34.71
N HIS A 259 -16.36 11.65 -35.01
CA HIS A 259 -15.60 10.74 -34.14
C HIS A 259 -14.17 11.26 -33.90
N TYR A 260 -13.44 11.50 -34.99
CA TYR A 260 -12.06 11.97 -34.95
C TYR A 260 -11.92 13.25 -34.12
N ILE A 261 -12.77 14.26 -34.35
CA ILE A 261 -12.73 15.53 -33.58
C ILE A 261 -12.98 15.29 -32.09
N LYS A 262 -13.97 14.45 -31.76
CA LYS A 262 -14.33 14.16 -30.36
C LYS A 262 -13.19 13.48 -29.61
N VAL A 263 -12.64 12.40 -30.17
CA VAL A 263 -11.55 11.65 -29.54
C VAL A 263 -10.29 12.52 -29.45
N LYS A 264 -9.91 13.19 -30.55
CA LYS A 264 -8.75 14.10 -30.58
C LYS A 264 -8.83 15.20 -29.52
N ALA A 265 -10.01 15.77 -29.28
CA ALA A 265 -10.20 16.84 -28.31
C ALA A 265 -9.85 16.44 -26.86
N ILE A 266 -9.93 15.16 -26.54
CA ILE A 266 -9.66 14.66 -25.18
C ILE A 266 -8.37 13.83 -25.08
N SER A 267 -7.85 13.31 -26.20
CA SER A 267 -6.68 12.41 -26.24
C SER A 267 -5.52 12.93 -25.40
N LYS A 268 -5.24 14.24 -25.48
CA LYS A 268 -4.14 14.86 -24.73
C LYS A 268 -4.25 14.64 -23.22
N ARG A 269 -5.44 14.82 -22.63
CA ARG A 269 -5.63 14.62 -21.18
C ARG A 269 -5.44 13.16 -20.79
N ILE A 270 -5.96 12.25 -21.60
CA ILE A 270 -5.84 10.81 -21.35
C ILE A 270 -4.38 10.37 -21.46
N ILE A 271 -3.63 10.88 -22.45
CA ILE A 271 -2.20 10.63 -22.62
C ILE A 271 -1.41 11.13 -21.40
N GLU A 272 -1.73 12.32 -20.89
CA GLU A 272 -1.12 12.85 -19.66
C GLU A 272 -1.35 11.94 -18.45
N SER A 273 -2.57 11.38 -18.32
CA SER A 273 -2.88 10.34 -17.31
C SER A 273 -2.11 9.04 -17.53
N CYS A 274 -1.95 8.57 -18.77
CA CYS A 274 -1.14 7.40 -19.10
C CYS A 274 0.34 7.60 -18.74
N ASP A 275 0.86 8.81 -18.95
CA ASP A 275 2.21 9.17 -18.56
C ASP A 275 2.38 9.22 -17.04
N SER A 276 1.38 9.75 -16.32
CA SER A 276 1.34 9.69 -14.86
C SER A 276 1.42 8.25 -14.35
N TYR A 277 0.65 7.35 -14.96
CA TYR A 277 0.70 5.93 -14.64
C TYR A 277 2.09 5.36 -14.87
N THR A 278 2.66 5.57 -16.05
CA THR A 278 3.98 5.05 -16.43
C THR A 278 5.08 5.54 -15.50
N ARG A 279 5.01 6.81 -15.05
CA ARG A 279 5.95 7.38 -14.07
C ARG A 279 5.80 6.82 -12.66
N SER A 280 4.64 6.25 -12.30
CA SER A 280 4.41 5.69 -10.97
C SER A 280 4.95 4.26 -10.81
N ILE A 281 5.08 3.50 -11.91
CA ILE A 281 5.54 2.10 -11.90
C ILE A 281 6.89 1.93 -11.18
N PRO A 282 7.96 2.73 -11.46
CA PRO A 282 9.24 2.56 -10.78
C PRO A 282 9.16 2.74 -9.26
N GLU A 283 8.32 3.65 -8.77
CA GLU A 283 8.11 3.89 -7.34
C GLU A 283 7.40 2.70 -6.67
N CYS A 284 6.38 2.15 -7.33
CA CYS A 284 5.69 0.95 -6.88
C CYS A 284 6.62 -0.27 -6.85
N GLU A 285 7.42 -0.46 -7.90
CA GLU A 285 8.42 -1.53 -7.96
C GLU A 285 9.47 -1.40 -6.85
N ALA A 286 10.01 -0.20 -6.64
CA ALA A 286 10.99 0.05 -5.58
C ALA A 286 10.41 -0.30 -4.21
N SER A 287 9.15 0.08 -3.95
CA SER A 287 8.44 -0.24 -2.71
C SER A 287 8.30 -1.75 -2.49
N LEU A 288 7.93 -2.49 -3.54
CA LEU A 288 7.75 -3.95 -3.45
C LEU A 288 9.09 -4.70 -3.38
N LYS A 289 10.12 -4.23 -4.08
CA LYS A 289 11.49 -4.78 -4.02
C LYS A 289 12.17 -4.53 -2.67
N ALA A 290 11.76 -3.50 -1.94
CA ALA A 290 12.26 -3.22 -0.58
C ALA A 290 11.74 -4.21 0.48
N ILE A 291 10.78 -5.08 0.14
CA ILE A 291 10.36 -6.18 1.00
C ILE A 291 11.52 -7.20 1.04
N ASN A 292 12.28 -7.19 2.14
CA ASN A 292 13.39 -8.11 2.44
C ASN A 292 12.95 -9.59 2.50
N ASN A 293 13.70 -10.51 3.12
CA ASN A 293 13.21 -11.89 3.39
C ASN A 293 13.19 -12.25 4.89
N ASP A 294 13.72 -11.36 5.76
CA ASP A 294 13.92 -11.62 7.18
C ASP A 294 13.38 -10.45 8.03
N TYR A 295 12.20 -10.62 8.62
CA TYR A 295 11.42 -9.52 9.24
C TYR A 295 10.53 -9.95 10.43
N ASP A 296 10.83 -11.10 11.06
CA ASP A 296 9.96 -11.68 12.09
C ASP A 296 9.96 -10.96 13.45
N SER A 297 10.84 -9.96 13.65
CA SER A 297 10.91 -9.20 14.90
C SER A 297 10.78 -7.69 14.66
N ASN A 298 9.80 -7.09 15.33
CA ASN A 298 9.61 -5.64 15.30
C ASN A 298 10.54 -4.90 16.26
N TYR A 299 10.66 -3.58 16.10
CA TYR A 299 11.58 -2.77 16.89
C TYR A 299 11.24 -2.78 18.39
N VAL A 300 9.96 -2.89 18.77
CA VAL A 300 9.54 -2.97 20.18
C VAL A 300 10.07 -4.24 20.83
N GLN A 301 9.98 -5.38 20.15
CA GLN A 301 10.54 -6.65 20.61
C GLN A 301 12.06 -6.63 20.65
N LYS A 302 12.71 -6.04 19.63
CA LYS A 302 14.17 -5.85 19.60
C LYS A 302 14.63 -4.97 20.77
N TRP A 303 13.98 -3.83 21.01
CA TRP A 303 14.24 -2.94 22.13
C TRP A 303 14.00 -3.61 23.49
N PHE A 304 12.92 -4.39 23.64
CA PHE A 304 12.62 -5.09 24.88
C PHE A 304 13.65 -6.20 25.19
N ARG A 305 14.19 -6.87 24.17
CA ARG A 305 15.30 -7.84 24.32
C ARG A 305 16.61 -7.14 24.69
N MET A 306 16.93 -6.02 24.04
CA MET A 306 18.13 -5.24 24.35
C MET A 306 18.07 -4.66 25.78
N THR A 307 16.90 -4.23 26.24
CA THR A 307 16.72 -3.71 27.60
C THR A 307 16.75 -4.79 28.68
N LYS A 308 16.32 -6.03 28.37
CA LYS A 308 16.46 -7.19 29.27
C LYS A 308 17.89 -7.72 29.41
N ASN A 309 18.69 -7.65 28.34
CA ASN A 309 20.06 -8.18 28.32
C ASN A 309 21.10 -7.24 28.97
N LYS A 310 20.75 -6.00 29.30
CA LYS A 310 21.59 -5.04 30.05
C LYS A 310 21.43 -5.16 31.58
N LYS A 311 21.26 -6.38 32.11
CA LYS A 311 21.28 -6.61 33.57
C LYS A 311 22.72 -6.52 34.07
N GLY A 312 23.13 -5.35 34.55
CA GLY A 312 24.37 -5.19 35.30
C GLY A 312 25.12 -3.86 35.14
N GLN A 313 24.81 -3.04 34.15
CA GLN A 313 25.47 -1.74 34.00
C GLN A 313 24.78 -0.67 34.85
N THR A 314 25.55 0.02 35.67
CA THR A 314 25.08 1.18 36.43
C THR A 314 24.79 2.34 35.47
N LEU A 315 23.86 3.22 35.84
CA LEU A 315 23.48 4.43 35.08
C LEU A 315 24.70 5.30 34.68
N LEU A 316 25.77 5.26 35.50
CA LEU A 316 27.03 5.94 35.26
C LEU A 316 27.83 5.34 34.08
N GLU A 317 27.78 4.03 33.89
CA GLU A 317 28.46 3.33 32.78
C GLU A 317 27.73 3.56 31.45
N MET A 318 26.39 3.56 31.48
CA MET A 318 25.58 3.95 30.31
C MET A 318 25.82 5.41 29.90
N GLY A 319 25.98 6.32 30.87
CA GLY A 319 26.31 7.72 30.60
C GLY A 319 27.70 7.91 29.97
N LYS A 320 28.68 7.09 30.38
CA LYS A 320 30.03 7.08 29.80
C LYS A 320 30.06 6.50 28.39
N GLU A 321 29.35 5.41 28.13
CA GLU A 321 29.26 4.83 26.78
C GLU A 321 28.55 5.76 25.79
N LEU A 322 27.43 6.38 26.20
CA LEU A 322 26.72 7.36 25.36
C LEU A 322 27.54 8.62 25.11
N SER A 323 28.32 9.09 26.08
CA SER A 323 29.26 10.20 25.91
C SER A 323 30.40 9.85 24.94
N GLN A 324 30.95 8.63 25.02
CA GLN A 324 32.00 8.16 24.10
C GLN A 324 31.47 7.96 22.66
N TYR A 325 30.23 7.47 22.51
CA TYR A 325 29.60 7.31 21.21
C TYR A 325 29.27 8.66 20.56
N ASN A 326 28.77 9.62 21.34
CA ASN A 326 28.52 10.99 20.87
C ASN A 326 29.82 11.74 20.53
N ASN A 327 30.90 11.55 21.29
CA ASN A 327 32.21 12.14 20.97
C ASN A 327 32.84 11.54 19.72
N LYS A 328 32.59 10.25 19.41
CA LYS A 328 32.97 9.64 18.13
C LYS A 328 32.17 10.21 16.96
N ILE A 329 30.86 10.42 17.13
CA ILE A 329 30.01 11.01 16.09
C ILE A 329 30.41 12.48 15.84
N ILE A 330 30.66 13.27 16.89
CA ILE A 330 31.15 14.65 16.77
C ILE A 330 32.55 14.69 16.14
N GLY A 331 33.43 13.72 16.42
CA GLY A 331 34.73 13.60 15.75
C GLY A 331 34.65 13.19 14.27
N ILE A 332 33.64 12.40 13.89
CA ILE A 332 33.36 12.01 12.49
C ILE A 332 32.80 13.20 11.70
N PHE A 333 31.93 14.02 12.29
CA PHE A 333 31.39 15.22 11.65
C PHE A 333 32.34 16.44 11.73
N GLY A 334 33.20 16.53 12.74
CA GLY A 334 34.21 17.57 12.87
C GLY A 334 35.40 17.40 11.91
N ASN A 335 35.64 16.17 11.43
CA ASN A 335 36.67 15.90 10.41
C ASN A 335 36.15 16.00 8.97
N MET A 336 34.86 16.28 8.75
CA MET A 336 34.35 16.72 7.45
C MET A 336 34.35 18.25 7.38
N ASN A 337 35.52 18.86 7.57
CA ASN A 337 35.76 20.16 6.95
C ASN A 337 35.93 19.92 5.45
N ILE A 338 34.82 20.05 4.74
CA ILE A 338 34.81 20.34 3.31
C ILE A 338 35.64 21.61 3.16
N THR A 339 36.86 21.44 2.65
CA THR A 339 37.67 22.55 2.17
C THR A 339 36.97 23.02 0.91
N VAL A 340 36.14 24.04 1.04
CA VAL A 340 35.72 24.87 -0.08
C VAL A 340 36.93 25.77 -0.38
N ASN A 341 37.65 25.40 -1.43
CA ASN A 341 38.34 26.34 -2.32
C ASN A 341 38.39 25.72 -3.71
#